data_AF-A0A099KFZ9-F1
#
_entry.id   AF-A0A099KFZ9-F1
#
_cell.length_a   1.000
_cell.length_b   1.000
_cell.length_c   1.000
_cell.angle_alpha   90.00
_cell.angle_beta   90.00
_cell.angle_gamma   90.00
#
_symmetry.space_group_name_H-M   'P 1'
#
loop_
_entity.id
_entity.type
_entity.pdbx_description
1 polymer ?
#
loop_
_entity_poly.entity_id
_entity_poly.type
_entity_poly.pdbx_seq_one_letter_code
_entity_poly.pdbx_strand_id
1 'polypeptide(L)'
;MGVWGVNVEDSDSFADVYDGFFDIYNNGASPKYASSEVKESFSEYFEDHEDSNNSWFALAQAQWETMSLDQSVYEKVRSIITSGRDLKLWEELGAAKADIKNRKIALDSFLEEISSERKTKKRRKKPKHDFRVNKLVELVAPDNQKVFTVTEEFSDGKYIHTSALMMWGSGGGSVFYFNKEGAQVSAEWQDSQKLVITTEKGIEFSKKDDSAFFCGDQVKVTYLCE
;
A
#
# COMPACT_ATOMS: atom_id res chain seq x y z
N MET A 1 -9.64 -23.42 -17.70
CA MET A 1 -8.82 -24.00 -16.63
C MET A 1 -7.38 -23.84 -17.06
N GLY A 2 -6.62 -22.98 -16.37
CA GLY A 2 -5.25 -22.60 -16.76
C GLY A 2 -4.30 -23.79 -16.73
N VAL A 3 -3.19 -23.68 -17.46
CA VAL A 3 -2.10 -24.66 -17.41
C VAL A 3 -1.43 -24.51 -16.05
N TRP A 4 -1.65 -25.47 -15.13
CA TRP A 4 -0.88 -25.55 -13.90
C TRP A 4 0.59 -25.75 -14.24
N GLY A 5 1.44 -24.86 -13.75
CA GLY A 5 2.87 -25.11 -13.78
C GLY A 5 3.26 -26.14 -12.71
N VAL A 6 4.43 -26.75 -12.88
CA VAL A 6 4.94 -27.81 -11.99
C VAL A 6 5.56 -27.27 -10.71
N ASN A 7 5.80 -25.96 -10.62
CA ASN A 7 6.39 -25.35 -9.43
C ASN A 7 5.37 -25.27 -8.31
N VAL A 8 5.89 -25.21 -7.07
CA VAL A 8 5.07 -25.13 -5.86
C VAL A 8 4.16 -23.89 -5.86
N GLU A 9 4.62 -22.81 -6.49
CA GLU A 9 3.95 -21.51 -6.56
C GLU A 9 2.93 -21.36 -7.70
N ASP A 10 2.83 -22.34 -8.60
CA ASP A 10 2.01 -22.23 -9.81
C ASP A 10 0.50 -22.57 -9.59
N SER A 11 0.07 -22.70 -8.33
CA SER A 11 -1.33 -22.99 -7.95
C SER A 11 -2.05 -21.74 -7.46
N ASP A 12 -3.34 -21.61 -7.80
CA ASP A 12 -4.19 -20.49 -7.34
C ASP A 12 -4.27 -20.45 -5.80
N SER A 13 -4.50 -21.61 -5.16
CA SER A 13 -4.52 -21.73 -3.69
C SER A 13 -3.19 -21.39 -3.03
N PHE A 14 -2.07 -21.63 -3.72
CA PHE A 14 -0.77 -21.17 -3.23
C PHE A 14 -0.72 -19.64 -3.26
N ALA A 15 -1.06 -19.04 -4.41
CA ALA A 15 -0.98 -17.60 -4.62
C ALA A 15 -1.86 -16.84 -3.62
N ASP A 16 -3.12 -17.27 -3.45
CA ASP A 16 -4.08 -16.67 -2.54
C ASP A 16 -3.60 -16.66 -1.08
N VAL A 17 -3.13 -17.81 -0.58
CA VAL A 17 -2.62 -17.95 0.80
C VAL A 17 -1.34 -17.13 1.00
N TYR A 18 -0.45 -17.16 0.01
CA TYR A 18 0.82 -16.45 0.06
C TYR A 18 0.62 -14.92 0.03
N ASP A 19 -0.20 -14.42 -0.89
CA ASP A 19 -0.51 -13.00 -1.00
C ASP A 19 -1.33 -12.52 0.21
N GLY A 20 -2.30 -13.29 0.68
CA GLY A 20 -3.05 -12.99 1.90
C GLY A 20 -2.13 -12.82 3.12
N PHE A 21 -1.12 -13.68 3.27
CA PHE A 21 -0.11 -13.52 4.32
C PHE A 21 0.66 -12.21 4.17
N PHE A 22 1.14 -11.93 2.95
CA PHE A 22 1.95 -10.75 2.71
C PHE A 22 1.14 -9.46 2.75
N ASP A 23 -0.15 -9.46 2.48
CA ASP A 23 -0.99 -8.27 2.67
C ASP A 23 -1.06 -7.88 4.13
N ILE A 24 -1.35 -8.83 5.02
CA ILE A 24 -1.38 -8.61 6.47
C ILE A 24 0.01 -8.22 6.98
N TYR A 25 1.05 -8.91 6.53
CA TYR A 25 2.43 -8.60 6.88
C TYR A 25 2.88 -7.23 6.32
N ASN A 26 2.48 -6.82 5.14
CA ASN A 26 2.90 -5.53 4.59
C ASN A 26 2.20 -4.36 5.30
N ASN A 27 1.00 -4.59 5.84
CA ASN A 27 0.22 -3.62 6.63
C ASN A 27 0.67 -3.45 8.09
N GLY A 28 1.78 -4.05 8.51
CA GLY A 28 2.36 -3.78 9.84
C GLY A 28 2.21 -4.91 10.86
N ALA A 29 1.43 -5.97 10.56
CA ALA A 29 1.22 -7.07 11.49
C ALA A 29 2.45 -7.98 11.68
N SER A 30 2.47 -8.76 12.76
CA SER A 30 3.54 -9.76 12.99
C SER A 30 3.37 -10.99 12.08
N PRO A 31 4.46 -11.70 11.70
CA PRO A 31 4.35 -12.95 10.94
C PRO A 31 3.48 -14.02 11.62
N LYS A 32 3.50 -14.06 12.96
CA LYS A 32 2.68 -14.99 13.75
C LYS A 32 1.19 -14.67 13.59
N TYR A 33 0.82 -13.40 13.66
CA TYR A 33 -0.56 -12.96 13.45
C TYR A 33 -1.00 -13.18 12.00
N ALA A 34 -0.17 -12.82 11.01
CA ALA A 34 -0.45 -13.09 9.61
C ALA A 34 -0.68 -14.59 9.34
N SER A 35 0.11 -15.46 9.99
CA SER A 35 -0.06 -16.92 9.88
C SER A 35 -1.39 -17.42 10.44
N SER A 36 -1.84 -16.90 11.59
CA SER A 36 -3.13 -17.32 12.17
C SER A 36 -4.30 -16.80 11.35
N GLU A 37 -4.24 -15.53 10.96
CA GLU A 37 -5.31 -14.87 10.21
C GLU A 37 -5.53 -15.50 8.83
N VAL A 38 -4.45 -15.83 8.11
CA VAL A 38 -4.55 -16.51 6.80
C VAL A 38 -5.09 -17.93 6.95
N LYS A 39 -4.68 -18.67 7.99
CA LYS A 39 -5.25 -20.00 8.26
C LYS A 39 -6.75 -19.96 8.51
N GLU A 40 -7.23 -18.92 9.18
CA GLU A 40 -8.64 -18.73 9.45
C GLU A 40 -9.40 -18.29 8.19
N SER A 41 -8.89 -17.26 7.51
CA SER A 41 -9.49 -16.66 6.31
C SER A 41 -9.57 -17.63 5.13
N PHE A 42 -8.57 -18.51 4.97
CA PHE A 42 -8.50 -19.51 3.91
C PHE A 42 -8.66 -20.93 4.45
N SER A 43 -9.37 -21.10 5.58
CA SER A 43 -9.59 -22.40 6.23
C SER A 43 -10.13 -23.47 5.26
N GLU A 44 -11.03 -23.07 4.36
CA GLU A 44 -11.58 -23.94 3.31
C GLU A 44 -10.47 -24.54 2.42
N TYR A 45 -9.47 -23.76 2.03
CA TYR A 45 -8.34 -24.27 1.23
C TYR A 45 -7.45 -25.23 2.01
N PHE A 46 -7.25 -25.00 3.32
CA PHE A 46 -6.44 -25.89 4.16
C PHE A 46 -7.13 -27.24 4.43
N GLU A 47 -8.44 -27.31 4.30
CA GLU A 47 -9.27 -28.50 4.52
C GLU A 47 -9.63 -29.23 3.21
N ASP A 48 -9.58 -28.53 2.07
CA ASP A 48 -9.87 -29.08 0.75
C ASP A 48 -8.83 -30.10 0.27
N HIS A 49 -9.28 -31.16 -0.40
CA HIS A 49 -8.42 -32.26 -0.84
C HIS A 49 -7.39 -31.85 -1.90
N GLU A 50 -7.79 -30.99 -2.84
CA GLU A 50 -6.95 -30.55 -3.96
C GLU A 50 -6.05 -29.37 -3.54
N ASP A 51 -6.56 -28.45 -2.70
CA ASP A 51 -5.87 -27.21 -2.35
C ASP A 51 -5.01 -27.26 -1.08
N SER A 52 -5.26 -28.21 -0.17
CA SER A 52 -4.60 -28.23 1.14
C SER A 52 -3.08 -28.30 1.02
N ASN A 53 -2.55 -29.14 0.13
CA ASN A 53 -1.10 -29.28 -0.03
C ASN A 53 -0.45 -27.95 -0.44
N ASN A 54 -0.99 -27.30 -1.49
CA ASN A 54 -0.48 -26.04 -2.01
C ASN A 54 -0.61 -24.90 -0.98
N SER A 55 -1.69 -24.89 -0.20
CA SER A 55 -1.90 -23.94 0.90
C SER A 55 -0.86 -24.08 2.01
N TRP A 56 -0.52 -25.32 2.40
CA TRP A 56 0.54 -25.57 3.37
C TRP A 56 1.92 -25.16 2.83
N PHE A 57 2.18 -25.36 1.54
CA PHE A 57 3.42 -24.91 0.93
C PHE A 57 3.55 -23.39 0.91
N ALA A 58 2.48 -22.68 0.52
CA ALA A 58 2.43 -21.21 0.54
C ALA A 58 2.72 -20.65 1.93
N LEU A 59 2.05 -21.18 2.95
CA LEU A 59 2.26 -20.73 4.31
C LEU A 59 3.70 -20.99 4.78
N ALA A 60 4.26 -22.18 4.50
CA ALA A 60 5.63 -22.50 4.88
C ALA A 60 6.64 -21.56 4.20
N GLN A 61 6.45 -21.29 2.91
CA GLN A 61 7.32 -20.38 2.17
C GLN A 61 7.24 -18.96 2.75
N ALA A 62 6.04 -18.44 2.97
CA ALA A 62 5.84 -17.11 3.53
C ALA A 62 6.48 -16.98 4.92
N GLN A 63 6.27 -17.96 5.80
CA GLN A 63 6.87 -17.97 7.12
C GLN A 63 8.40 -18.09 7.07
N TRP A 64 8.95 -18.93 6.20
CA TRP A 64 10.40 -19.06 6.02
C TRP A 64 11.03 -17.75 5.52
N GLU A 65 10.40 -17.11 4.54
CA GLU A 65 10.84 -15.81 4.03
C GLU A 65 10.83 -14.71 5.09
N THR A 66 9.92 -14.78 6.06
CA THR A 66 9.87 -13.86 7.21
C THR A 66 10.69 -14.31 8.41
N MET A 67 11.48 -15.39 8.29
CA MET A 67 12.27 -16.00 9.38
C MET A 67 11.41 -16.37 10.60
N SER A 68 10.22 -16.91 10.35
CA SER A 68 9.22 -17.27 11.35
C SER A 68 8.57 -18.62 11.06
N LEU A 69 9.26 -19.51 10.34
CA LEU A 69 8.77 -20.85 10.01
C LEU A 69 8.49 -21.62 11.32
N ASP A 70 7.22 -21.95 11.51
CA ASP A 70 6.79 -22.73 12.66
C ASP A 70 7.13 -24.21 12.44
N GLN A 71 7.67 -24.86 13.46
CA GLN A 71 8.09 -26.26 13.38
C GLN A 71 6.94 -27.19 12.97
N SER A 72 5.71 -26.93 13.44
CA SER A 72 4.53 -27.73 13.07
C SER A 72 4.16 -27.57 11.59
N VAL A 73 4.34 -26.37 11.03
CA VAL A 73 4.12 -26.08 9.61
C VAL A 73 5.17 -26.77 8.76
N TYR A 74 6.44 -26.69 9.16
CA TYR A 74 7.54 -27.40 8.50
C TYR A 74 7.33 -28.92 8.50
N GLU A 75 6.97 -29.51 9.64
CA GLU A 75 6.71 -30.95 9.75
C GLU A 75 5.53 -31.40 8.87
N LYS A 76 4.47 -30.59 8.81
CA LYS A 76 3.33 -30.84 7.92
C LYS A 76 3.76 -30.87 6.45
N VAL A 77 4.49 -29.87 5.99
CA VAL A 77 5.01 -29.79 4.61
C VAL A 77 5.96 -30.95 4.32
N ARG A 78 6.91 -31.21 5.21
CA ARG A 78 7.84 -32.34 5.11
C ARG A 78 7.09 -33.67 5.00
N SER A 79 6.01 -33.87 5.77
CA SER A 79 5.19 -35.08 5.71
C SER A 79 4.48 -35.23 4.37
N ILE A 80 3.91 -34.15 3.83
CA ILE A 80 3.23 -34.17 2.51
C ILE A 80 4.22 -34.59 1.42
N ILE A 81 5.42 -34.00 1.40
CA ILE A 81 6.45 -34.25 0.39
C ILE A 81 7.03 -35.67 0.53
N THR A 82 7.46 -36.05 1.73
CA THR A 82 8.14 -37.35 1.93
C THR A 82 7.21 -38.56 1.81
N SER A 83 5.90 -38.38 2.09
CA SER A 83 4.89 -39.44 1.87
C SER A 83 4.47 -39.57 0.40
N GLY A 84 4.86 -38.62 -0.46
CA GLY A 84 4.42 -38.55 -1.85
C GLY A 84 2.91 -38.25 -2.01
N ARG A 85 2.26 -37.70 -0.98
CA ARG A 85 0.81 -37.40 -1.02
C ARG A 85 0.47 -36.45 -2.17
N ASP A 86 1.27 -35.40 -2.36
CA ASP A 86 1.06 -34.42 -3.43
C ASP A 86 1.19 -35.06 -4.83
N LEU A 87 2.19 -35.92 -5.02
CA LEU A 87 2.40 -36.61 -6.30
C LEU A 87 1.26 -37.57 -6.64
N LYS A 88 0.67 -38.24 -5.64
CA LYS A 88 -0.52 -39.10 -5.84
C LYS A 88 -1.74 -38.29 -6.24
N LEU A 89 -1.95 -37.13 -5.61
CA LEU A 89 -3.03 -36.22 -6.01
C LEU A 89 -2.86 -35.78 -7.47
N TRP A 90 -1.64 -35.42 -7.89
CA TRP A 90 -1.35 -35.10 -9.29
C TRP A 90 -1.63 -36.27 -10.24
N GLU A 91 -1.31 -37.51 -9.85
CA GLU A 91 -1.66 -38.72 -10.61
C GLU A 91 -3.18 -38.89 -10.74
N GLU A 92 -3.93 -38.69 -9.65
CA GLU A 92 -5.41 -38.77 -9.61
C GLU A 92 -6.07 -37.72 -10.50
N LEU A 93 -5.51 -36.51 -10.54
CA LEU A 93 -5.95 -35.41 -11.40
C LEU A 93 -5.51 -35.57 -12.87
N GLY A 94 -4.81 -36.66 -13.20
CA GLY A 94 -4.47 -37.02 -14.58
C GLY A 94 -3.22 -36.31 -15.13
N ALA A 95 -2.33 -35.83 -14.27
CA ALA A 95 -1.08 -35.22 -14.69
C ALA A 95 -0.21 -36.19 -15.50
N ALA A 96 0.53 -35.67 -16.49
CA ALA A 96 1.42 -36.50 -17.27
C ALA A 96 2.62 -36.97 -16.41
N LYS A 97 3.18 -38.13 -16.74
CA LYS A 97 4.36 -38.68 -16.03
C LYS A 97 5.56 -37.73 -16.02
N ALA A 98 5.72 -36.93 -17.07
CA ALA A 98 6.75 -35.91 -17.15
C ALA A 98 6.53 -34.80 -16.11
N ASP A 99 5.30 -34.34 -15.94
CA ASP A 99 4.93 -33.29 -15.00
C ASP A 99 5.05 -33.77 -13.56
N ILE A 100 4.64 -35.00 -13.26
CA ILE A 100 4.83 -35.62 -11.93
C ILE A 100 6.32 -35.68 -11.57
N LYS A 101 7.19 -36.03 -12.54
CA LYS A 101 8.64 -36.05 -12.32
C LYS A 101 9.19 -34.64 -12.04
N ASN A 102 8.73 -33.64 -12.79
CA ASN A 102 9.16 -32.26 -12.60
C ASN A 102 8.64 -31.68 -11.27
N ARG A 103 7.38 -31.98 -10.92
CA ARG A 103 6.76 -31.62 -9.64
C ARG A 103 7.56 -32.19 -8.48
N LYS A 104 7.99 -33.45 -8.57
CA LYS A 104 8.86 -34.05 -7.55
C LYS A 104 10.16 -33.27 -7.35
N ILE A 105 10.83 -32.89 -8.44
CA ILE A 105 12.06 -32.09 -8.37
C ILE A 105 11.79 -30.74 -7.69
N ALA A 106 10.68 -30.08 -8.04
CA ALA A 106 10.27 -28.82 -7.42
C ALA A 106 10.00 -28.97 -5.92
N LEU A 107 9.29 -30.03 -5.50
CA LEU A 107 9.02 -30.32 -4.08
C LEU A 107 10.31 -30.63 -3.30
N ASP A 108 11.21 -31.42 -3.88
CA ASP A 108 12.49 -31.75 -3.25
C ASP A 108 13.34 -30.47 -3.06
N SER A 109 13.45 -29.63 -4.09
CA SER A 109 14.14 -28.33 -4.00
C SER A 109 13.48 -27.37 -3.00
N PHE A 110 12.15 -27.33 -2.96
CA PHE A 110 11.41 -26.51 -2.01
C PHE A 110 11.67 -26.95 -0.55
N LEU A 111 11.66 -28.27 -0.30
CA LEU A 111 11.95 -28.80 1.03
C LEU A 111 13.39 -28.49 1.47
N GLU A 112 14.35 -28.61 0.56
CA GLU A 112 15.74 -28.21 0.82
C GLU A 112 15.83 -26.73 1.16
N GLU A 113 15.15 -25.85 0.41
CA GLU A 113 15.13 -24.41 0.65
C GLU A 113 14.60 -24.07 2.05
N ILE A 114 13.38 -24.50 2.40
CA ILE A 114 12.77 -24.15 3.68
C ILE A 114 13.45 -24.81 4.89
N SER A 115 14.24 -25.88 4.66
CA SER A 115 15.06 -26.51 5.70
C SER A 115 16.33 -25.72 6.05
N SER A 116 16.73 -24.80 5.16
CA SER A 116 17.92 -23.97 5.34
C SER A 116 17.64 -22.73 6.19
N GLU A 117 18.64 -22.24 6.92
CA GLU A 117 18.51 -20.98 7.63
C GLU A 117 18.60 -19.79 6.66
N ARG A 118 17.61 -18.91 6.70
CA ARG A 118 17.59 -17.69 5.88
C ARG A 118 18.40 -16.57 6.54
N LYS A 119 19.30 -15.95 5.79
CA LYS A 119 20.19 -14.87 6.31
C LYS A 119 19.47 -13.58 6.66
N THR A 120 18.39 -13.23 5.93
CA THR A 120 17.65 -11.98 6.14
C THR A 120 16.17 -12.18 5.89
N LYS A 121 15.35 -11.56 6.74
CA LYS A 121 13.89 -11.52 6.57
C LYS A 121 13.51 -10.70 5.36
N LYS A 122 12.46 -11.13 4.66
CA LYS A 122 11.84 -10.37 3.57
C LYS A 122 11.39 -9.01 4.07
N ARG A 123 11.73 -7.96 3.31
CA ARG A 123 11.32 -6.59 3.65
C ARG A 123 9.84 -6.42 3.33
N ARG A 124 9.12 -5.69 4.20
CA ARG A 124 7.75 -5.27 3.94
C ARG A 124 7.70 -4.38 2.70
N LYS A 125 6.74 -4.63 1.82
CA LYS A 125 6.38 -3.70 0.75
C LYS A 125 5.49 -2.63 1.38
N LYS A 126 5.91 -1.36 1.32
CA LYS A 126 5.03 -0.26 1.76
C LYS A 126 3.97 -0.03 0.68
N PRO A 127 2.69 0.15 1.03
CA PRO A 127 1.70 0.60 0.05
C PRO A 127 2.17 1.92 -0.57
N LYS A 128 2.01 2.04 -1.88
CA LYS A 128 2.27 3.30 -2.59
C LYS A 128 1.05 4.19 -2.36
N HIS A 129 1.20 5.22 -1.54
CA HIS A 129 0.16 6.24 -1.40
C HIS A 129 0.19 7.17 -2.61
N ASP A 130 -0.96 7.39 -3.24
CA ASP A 130 -1.10 8.36 -4.33
C ASP A 130 -1.51 9.71 -3.75
N PHE A 131 -0.57 10.67 -3.73
CA PHE A 131 -0.86 12.04 -3.31
C PHE A 131 -1.04 12.91 -4.55
N ARG A 132 -2.23 13.48 -4.71
CA ARG A 132 -2.56 14.38 -5.82
C ARG A 132 -2.98 15.73 -5.30
N VAL A 133 -2.69 16.74 -6.10
CA VAL A 133 -3.04 18.12 -5.79
C VAL A 133 -3.77 18.71 -6.98
N ASN A 134 -4.98 19.22 -6.73
CA ASN A 134 -5.70 20.04 -7.70
C ASN A 134 -5.41 21.51 -7.39
N LYS A 135 -4.85 22.23 -8.34
CA LYS A 135 -4.48 23.64 -8.15
C LYS A 135 -5.63 24.53 -8.59
N LEU A 136 -6.23 25.25 -7.63
CA LEU A 136 -7.35 26.16 -7.87
C LEU A 136 -6.86 27.55 -8.25
N VAL A 137 -5.83 28.04 -7.56
CA VAL A 137 -5.27 29.38 -7.74
C VAL A 137 -3.75 29.31 -7.71
N GLU A 138 -3.09 30.04 -8.60
CA GLU A 138 -1.66 30.34 -8.53
C GLU A 138 -1.40 31.73 -9.10
N LEU A 139 -0.93 32.62 -8.23
CA LEU A 139 -0.76 34.04 -8.54
C LEU A 139 0.60 34.50 -8.06
N VAL A 140 1.39 35.00 -9.00
CA VAL A 140 2.65 35.69 -8.71
C VAL A 140 2.32 37.12 -8.28
N ALA A 141 2.95 37.59 -7.20
CA ALA A 141 2.81 38.96 -6.74
C ALA A 141 3.39 39.96 -7.77
N PRO A 142 2.92 41.21 -7.81
CA PRO A 142 3.39 42.23 -8.76
C PRO A 142 4.90 42.51 -8.73
N ASP A 143 5.57 42.22 -7.61
CA ASP A 143 7.02 42.36 -7.46
C ASP A 143 7.83 41.14 -7.96
N ASN A 144 7.14 40.08 -8.40
CA ASN A 144 7.69 38.78 -8.80
C ASN A 144 8.48 38.03 -7.71
N GLN A 145 8.27 38.36 -6.43
CA GLN A 145 9.01 37.74 -5.33
C GLN A 145 8.22 36.66 -4.59
N LYS A 146 6.89 36.63 -4.78
CA LYS A 146 5.97 35.81 -4.00
C LYS A 146 4.99 35.11 -4.90
N VAL A 147 4.56 33.93 -4.48
CA VAL A 147 3.51 33.17 -5.15
C VAL A 147 2.48 32.76 -4.11
N PHE A 148 1.23 33.14 -4.34
CA PHE A 148 0.10 32.65 -3.60
C PHE A 148 -0.53 31.48 -4.35
N THR A 149 -0.72 30.35 -3.68
CA THR A 149 -1.33 29.15 -4.28
C THR A 149 -2.45 28.63 -3.40
N VAL A 150 -3.56 28.22 -4.02
CA VAL A 150 -4.65 27.48 -3.37
C VAL A 150 -4.77 26.12 -4.03
N THR A 151 -4.80 25.08 -3.21
CA THR A 151 -4.77 23.70 -3.66
C THR A 151 -5.70 22.82 -2.86
N GLU A 152 -6.37 21.91 -3.54
CA GLU A 152 -7.07 20.78 -2.93
C GLU A 152 -6.14 19.57 -2.90
N GLU A 153 -5.97 18.98 -1.74
CA GLU A 153 -5.08 17.85 -1.51
C GLU A 153 -5.87 16.55 -1.40
N PHE A 154 -5.41 15.52 -2.11
CA PHE A 154 -6.03 14.20 -2.14
C PHE A 154 -5.00 13.12 -1.80
N SER A 155 -5.39 12.16 -0.97
CA SER A 155 -4.62 10.95 -0.69
C SER A 155 -5.44 9.74 -1.08
N ASP A 156 -4.89 8.88 -1.93
CA ASP A 156 -5.52 7.64 -2.41
C ASP A 156 -6.93 7.88 -2.99
N GLY A 157 -7.06 8.97 -3.77
CA GLY A 157 -8.32 9.40 -4.39
C GLY A 157 -9.33 10.03 -3.43
N LYS A 158 -9.03 10.12 -2.13
CA LYS A 158 -9.90 10.77 -1.14
C LYS A 158 -9.43 12.18 -0.88
N TYR A 159 -10.37 13.13 -0.94
CA TYR A 159 -10.14 14.50 -0.53
C TYR A 159 -9.69 14.58 0.93
N ILE A 160 -8.69 15.42 1.19
CA ILE A 160 -8.15 15.66 2.53
C ILE A 160 -8.61 17.02 3.04
N HIS A 161 -8.20 18.08 2.34
CA HIS A 161 -8.52 19.47 2.68
C HIS A 161 -8.11 20.40 1.53
N THR A 162 -8.52 21.67 1.64
CA THR A 162 -8.09 22.76 0.77
C THR A 162 -7.19 23.68 1.57
N SER A 163 -6.00 23.93 1.05
CA SER A 163 -4.97 24.74 1.69
C SER A 163 -4.56 25.89 0.80
N ALA A 164 -4.18 27.00 1.44
CA ALA A 164 -3.51 28.08 0.76
C ALA A 164 -2.12 28.30 1.32
N LEU A 165 -1.16 28.49 0.43
CA LEU A 165 0.23 28.78 0.76
C LEU A 165 0.63 30.14 0.18
N MET A 166 1.44 30.86 0.93
CA MET A 166 2.19 32.01 0.44
C MET A 166 3.68 31.67 0.48
N MET A 167 4.30 31.63 -0.69
CA MET A 167 5.69 31.25 -0.86
C MET A 167 6.52 32.42 -1.39
N TRP A 168 7.62 32.71 -0.71
CA TRP A 168 8.75 33.48 -1.22
C TRP A 168 9.77 32.50 -1.83
N GLY A 169 10.72 33.01 -2.61
CA GLY A 169 11.68 32.18 -3.34
C GLY A 169 12.48 31.15 -2.51
N SER A 170 12.64 31.36 -1.20
CA SER A 170 13.38 30.45 -0.30
C SER A 170 12.55 29.84 0.84
N GLY A 171 11.25 30.09 0.89
CA GLY A 171 10.39 29.58 1.96
C GLY A 171 9.04 30.26 2.01
N GLY A 172 8.25 29.98 3.03
CA GLY A 172 6.90 30.53 3.12
C GLY A 172 6.09 29.81 4.17
N GLY A 173 4.77 29.95 4.08
CA GLY A 173 3.86 29.34 5.04
C GLY A 173 2.43 29.28 4.54
N SER A 174 1.63 28.55 5.30
CA SER A 174 0.20 28.45 5.09
C SER A 174 -0.51 29.76 5.43
N VAL A 175 -1.48 30.14 4.62
CA VAL A 175 -2.36 31.30 4.84
C VAL A 175 -3.69 30.84 5.44
N PHE A 176 -4.30 29.79 4.88
CA PHE A 176 -5.53 29.22 5.41
C PHE A 176 -5.65 27.71 5.16
N TYR A 177 -6.55 27.08 5.91
CA TYR A 177 -6.98 25.70 5.73
C TYR A 177 -8.49 25.59 5.94
N PHE A 178 -9.19 24.83 5.11
CA PHE A 178 -10.58 24.44 5.34
C PHE A 178 -10.89 23.06 4.75
N ASN A 179 -11.96 22.44 5.25
CA ASN A 179 -12.34 21.07 4.87
C ASN A 179 -13.60 21.06 4.00
N LYS A 180 -13.49 21.55 2.75
CA LYS A 180 -14.56 21.50 1.76
C LYS A 180 -14.00 21.34 0.34
N GLU A 181 -14.37 20.26 -0.33
CA GLU A 181 -13.99 19.99 -1.73
C GLU A 181 -14.84 20.81 -2.70
N GLY A 182 -14.25 21.23 -3.82
CA GLY A 182 -14.91 21.93 -4.91
C GLY A 182 -15.29 23.37 -4.59
N ALA A 183 -14.73 23.94 -3.52
CA ALA A 183 -15.04 25.29 -3.08
C ALA A 183 -14.58 26.33 -4.10
N GLN A 184 -15.45 27.29 -4.41
CA GLN A 184 -15.06 28.42 -5.26
C GLN A 184 -14.14 29.37 -4.49
N VAL A 185 -12.89 29.46 -4.93
CA VAL A 185 -11.87 30.36 -4.39
C VAL A 185 -11.21 31.11 -5.53
N SER A 186 -11.15 32.43 -5.40
CA SER A 186 -10.36 33.31 -6.26
C SER A 186 -9.51 34.24 -5.39
N ALA A 187 -8.47 34.82 -5.98
CA ALA A 187 -7.66 35.81 -5.31
C ALA A 187 -7.11 36.82 -6.30
N GLU A 188 -6.74 37.99 -5.80
CA GLU A 188 -6.15 39.06 -6.58
C GLU A 188 -5.17 39.87 -5.73
N TRP A 189 -4.07 40.29 -6.34
CA TRP A 189 -3.12 41.22 -5.72
C TRP A 189 -3.57 42.65 -5.97
N GLN A 190 -3.76 43.43 -4.90
CA GLN A 190 -3.99 44.87 -5.01
C GLN A 190 -2.66 45.63 -5.19
N ASP A 191 -1.64 45.18 -4.47
CA ASP A 191 -0.24 45.62 -4.58
C ASP A 191 0.67 44.48 -4.09
N SER A 192 1.99 44.66 -4.06
CA SER A 192 2.93 43.60 -3.64
C SER A 192 2.82 43.18 -2.17
N GLN A 193 2.10 43.94 -1.32
CA GLN A 193 1.93 43.70 0.11
C GLN A 193 0.46 43.49 0.50
N LYS A 194 -0.48 43.47 -0.46
CA LYS A 194 -1.90 43.27 -0.19
C LYS A 194 -2.52 42.28 -1.16
N LEU A 195 -2.97 41.16 -0.59
CA LEU A 195 -3.73 40.14 -1.29
C LEU A 195 -5.18 40.17 -0.83
N VAL A 196 -6.11 40.12 -1.77
CA VAL A 196 -7.53 39.88 -1.52
C VAL A 196 -7.87 38.46 -1.96
N ILE A 197 -8.53 37.72 -1.09
CA ILE A 197 -9.00 36.37 -1.33
C ILE A 197 -10.52 36.40 -1.26
N THR A 198 -11.18 35.93 -2.31
CA THR A 198 -12.63 35.79 -2.34
C THR A 198 -12.98 34.31 -2.26
N THR A 199 -13.83 33.96 -1.31
CA THR A 199 -14.30 32.59 -1.11
C THR A 199 -15.81 32.52 -1.14
N GLU A 200 -16.37 31.39 -1.53
CA GLU A 200 -17.82 31.15 -1.39
C GLU A 200 -18.31 31.27 0.06
N LYS A 201 -19.59 31.66 0.22
CA LYS A 201 -20.25 31.68 1.54
C LYS A 201 -20.29 30.31 2.21
N GLY A 202 -20.13 30.32 3.53
CA GLY A 202 -20.29 29.15 4.39
C GLY A 202 -19.04 28.27 4.52
N ILE A 203 -17.87 28.74 4.11
CA ILE A 203 -16.60 28.07 4.43
C ILE A 203 -16.25 28.29 5.91
N GLU A 204 -16.09 27.19 6.63
CA GLU A 204 -15.52 27.16 7.97
C GLU A 204 -14.02 26.90 7.88
N PHE A 205 -13.22 27.91 8.21
CA PHE A 205 -11.77 27.81 8.20
C PHE A 205 -11.25 27.14 9.47
N SER A 206 -10.46 26.09 9.30
CA SER A 206 -9.66 25.50 10.38
C SER A 206 -8.46 26.38 10.75
N LYS A 207 -7.96 27.15 9.77
CA LYS A 207 -6.96 28.20 9.95
C LYS A 207 -7.26 29.33 8.98
N LYS A 208 -7.08 30.57 9.43
CA LYS A 208 -7.26 31.78 8.60
C LYS A 208 -6.36 32.89 9.12
N ASP A 209 -5.24 33.12 8.44
CA ASP A 209 -4.31 34.18 8.80
C ASP A 209 -4.64 35.47 8.04
N ASP A 210 -4.69 36.60 8.74
CA ASP A 210 -4.92 37.92 8.13
C ASP A 210 -3.64 38.54 7.55
N SER A 211 -2.51 37.83 7.65
CA SER A 211 -1.25 38.21 7.00
C SER A 211 -0.32 37.03 6.84
N ALA A 212 0.51 37.06 5.80
CA ALA A 212 1.65 36.16 5.62
C ALA A 212 2.95 36.94 5.83
N PHE A 213 3.93 36.32 6.48
CA PHE A 213 5.22 36.95 6.77
C PHE A 213 6.37 36.00 6.47
N PHE A 214 7.43 36.51 5.85
CA PHE A 214 8.67 35.77 5.66
C PHE A 214 9.87 36.73 5.64
N CYS A 215 10.86 36.47 6.50
CA CYS A 215 12.14 37.20 6.53
C CYS A 215 12.05 38.74 6.51
N GLY A 216 11.09 39.33 7.22
CA GLY A 216 10.93 40.79 7.33
C GLY A 216 9.93 41.39 6.34
N ASP A 217 9.43 40.59 5.39
CA ASP A 217 8.45 41.00 4.40
C ASP A 217 7.06 40.48 4.79
N GLN A 218 6.06 41.37 4.82
CA GLN A 218 4.72 41.07 5.27
C GLN A 218 3.69 41.41 4.19
N VAL A 219 2.83 40.44 3.90
CA VAL A 219 1.66 40.61 3.04
C VAL A 219 0.42 40.60 3.92
N LYS A 220 -0.39 41.66 3.84
CA LYS A 220 -1.72 41.68 4.45
C LYS A 220 -2.69 40.90 3.57
N VAL A 221 -3.49 40.04 4.19
CA VAL A 221 -4.47 39.19 3.51
C VAL A 221 -5.86 39.65 3.94
N THR A 222 -6.71 39.96 2.97
CA THR A 222 -8.11 40.35 3.20
C THR A 222 -9.04 39.33 2.58
N TYR A 223 -10.11 38.96 3.29
CA TYR A 223 -11.05 37.94 2.84
C TYR A 223 -12.41 38.57 2.51
N LEU A 224 -12.91 38.26 1.33
CA LEU A 224 -14.26 38.58 0.86
C LEU A 224 -15.08 37.29 0.74
N CYS A 225 -16.40 37.41 0.93
CA CYS A 225 -17.32 36.30 0.74
C CYS A 225 -18.32 36.63 -0.37
N GLU A 226 -18.43 35.76 -1.38
CA GLU A 226 -19.44 35.83 -2.44
C GLU A 226 -20.59 34.84 -2.24
#